data_AF-A0A351D2M0-F1
#
_entry.id   AF-A0A351D2M0-F1
#
_cell.length_a   1.000
_cell.length_b   1.000
_cell.length_c   1.000
_cell.angle_alpha   90.00
_cell.angle_beta   90.00
_cell.angle_gamma   90.00
#
_symmetry.space_group_name_H-M   'P 1'
#
loop_
_entity.id
_entity.type
_entity.pdbx_description
1 polymer ?
#
loop_
_entity_poly.entity_id
_entity_poly.type
_entity_poly.pdbx_seq_one_letter_code
_entity_poly.pdbx_strand_id
1 'polypeptide(L)'
;MDQDLKMGPHDVGGEFSDPIDTSDGGMTHWEKFSNGVRIAVSARKVITLDELRLSAESFGDEYFKMPYFERNGLALVHRCLERKLFTEEELKLARAQAEKEFEVPLIDLPNPESITHLHDGEEHHHHDNDFQEDEAGEGPPSYYFDMLAVAKLLVDRDLITMQNVLQKIEQFDNVFPTRGIAVVAKAWTDSEFREYLIRDAKNAIIDMGLKLESFAEIICMPQSDQTHH
;
A
#
# COMPACT_ATOMS: atom_id res chain seq x y z
N MET A 1 -25.36 25.35 -6.37
CA MET A 1 -25.93 24.04 -6.73
C MET A 1 -24.76 23.18 -7.15
N ASP A 2 -23.84 22.88 -6.23
CA ASP A 2 -22.51 22.34 -6.59
C ASP A 2 -22.03 21.28 -5.58
N GLN A 3 -22.95 20.73 -4.79
CA GLN A 3 -22.64 19.72 -3.78
C GLN A 3 -22.97 18.28 -4.23
N ASP A 4 -23.43 18.09 -5.47
CA ASP A 4 -24.17 16.87 -5.87
C ASP A 4 -23.40 15.93 -6.83
N LEU A 5 -22.11 16.17 -7.08
CA LEU A 5 -21.29 15.30 -7.96
C LEU A 5 -20.28 14.42 -7.21
N LYS A 6 -20.07 14.62 -5.90
CA LYS A 6 -19.07 13.87 -5.13
C LYS A 6 -19.55 12.45 -4.88
N MET A 7 -18.87 11.47 -5.47
CA MET A 7 -19.27 10.05 -5.34
C MET A 7 -18.89 9.43 -4.00
N GLY A 8 -17.91 9.99 -3.31
CA GLY A 8 -17.41 9.48 -2.04
C GLY A 8 -16.16 10.21 -1.57
N PRO A 9 -15.52 9.74 -0.49
CA PRO A 9 -14.32 10.39 0.03
C PRO A 9 -13.14 10.34 -0.95
N HIS A 10 -13.07 9.34 -1.83
CA HIS A 10 -11.99 9.19 -2.80
C HIS A 10 -12.05 10.20 -3.96
N ASP A 11 -13.24 10.76 -4.23
CA ASP A 11 -13.47 11.70 -5.33
C ASP A 11 -13.10 13.13 -4.88
N VAL A 12 -11.81 13.43 -4.97
CA VAL A 12 -11.21 14.73 -4.62
C VAL A 12 -10.71 15.48 -5.86
N GLY A 13 -11.04 14.97 -7.05
CA GLY A 13 -10.58 15.56 -8.31
C GLY A 13 -11.13 16.98 -8.50
N GLY A 14 -10.25 17.94 -8.80
CA GLY A 14 -10.63 19.34 -8.97
C GLY A 14 -10.81 20.13 -7.67
N GLU A 15 -10.66 19.50 -6.51
CA GLU A 15 -10.67 20.21 -5.22
C GLU A 15 -9.39 21.03 -5.03
N PHE A 16 -9.50 22.13 -4.27
CA PHE A 16 -8.35 22.93 -3.88
C PHE A 16 -7.46 22.13 -2.90
N SER A 17 -6.15 22.21 -3.07
CA SER A 17 -5.17 21.55 -2.19
C SER A 17 -4.08 22.53 -1.79
N ASP A 18 -3.65 22.44 -0.53
CA ASP A 18 -2.46 23.12 -0.03
C ASP A 18 -1.18 22.54 -0.66
N PRO A 19 -0.03 23.24 -0.56
CA PRO A 19 1.25 22.69 -1.01
C PRO A 19 1.52 21.31 -0.40
N ILE A 20 1.80 20.34 -1.28
CA ILE A 20 1.99 18.94 -0.93
C ILE A 20 3.43 18.70 -0.48
N ASP A 21 3.62 17.93 0.60
CA ASP A 21 4.92 17.37 0.94
C ASP A 21 5.29 16.26 -0.05
N THR A 22 6.45 16.39 -0.68
CA THR A 22 6.94 15.47 -1.72
C THR A 22 8.07 14.58 -1.22
N SER A 23 8.38 14.63 0.07
CA SER A 23 9.33 13.71 0.69
C SER A 23 8.82 12.26 0.56
N ASP A 24 9.72 11.35 0.18
CA ASP A 24 9.43 9.92 0.05
C ASP A 24 10.27 9.18 1.09
N GLY A 25 9.62 8.72 2.15
CA GLY A 25 10.23 7.89 3.19
C GLY A 25 10.33 6.42 2.81
N GLY A 26 9.84 6.02 1.63
CA GLY A 26 9.65 4.62 1.29
C GLY A 26 8.53 3.97 2.11
N MET A 27 8.51 2.64 2.09
CA MET A 27 7.58 1.85 2.91
C MET A 27 8.36 1.14 4.00
N THR A 28 7.84 1.18 5.22
CA THR A 28 8.32 0.39 6.36
C THR A 28 8.16 -1.11 6.08
N HIS A 29 8.79 -1.95 6.91
CA HIS A 29 8.64 -3.41 6.82
C HIS A 29 7.16 -3.84 6.93
N TRP A 30 6.42 -3.23 7.88
CA TRP A 30 5.01 -3.53 8.17
C TRP A 30 4.10 -3.21 6.98
N GLU A 31 4.39 -2.09 6.30
CA GLU A 31 3.65 -1.63 5.12
C GLU A 31 3.95 -2.51 3.90
N LYS A 32 5.22 -2.89 3.69
CA LYS A 32 5.63 -3.85 2.66
C LYS A 32 4.88 -5.16 2.80
N PHE A 33 4.86 -5.74 4.00
CA PHE A 33 4.14 -6.98 4.26
C PHE A 33 2.65 -6.84 4.00
N SER A 34 2.01 -5.80 4.57
CA SER A 34 0.58 -5.56 4.44
C SER A 34 0.15 -5.38 2.98
N ASN A 35 0.92 -4.61 2.20
CA ASN A 35 0.69 -4.45 0.78
C ASN A 35 0.94 -5.76 0.01
N GLY A 36 1.99 -6.52 0.37
CA GLY A 36 2.29 -7.84 -0.19
C GLY A 36 1.13 -8.82 -0.05
N VAL A 37 0.50 -8.89 1.14
CA VAL A 37 -0.69 -9.72 1.40
C VAL A 37 -1.84 -9.31 0.49
N ARG A 38 -2.15 -8.01 0.43
CA ARG A 38 -3.23 -7.46 -0.41
C ARG A 38 -3.05 -7.80 -1.89
N ILE A 39 -1.83 -7.63 -2.41
CA ILE A 39 -1.51 -7.94 -3.81
C ILE A 39 -1.58 -9.46 -4.05
N ALA A 40 -1.10 -10.29 -3.12
CA ALA A 40 -1.15 -11.75 -3.24
C ALA A 40 -2.61 -12.27 -3.29
N VAL A 41 -3.49 -11.74 -2.44
CA VAL A 41 -4.93 -12.04 -2.46
C VAL A 41 -5.56 -11.69 -3.81
N SER A 42 -5.23 -10.51 -4.33
CA SER A 42 -5.72 -10.03 -5.63
C SER A 42 -5.20 -10.87 -6.80
N ALA A 43 -3.91 -11.22 -6.79
CA ALA A 43 -3.29 -12.05 -7.83
C ALA A 43 -3.89 -13.47 -7.88
N ARG A 44 -4.33 -13.99 -6.72
CA ARG A 44 -5.03 -15.26 -6.60
C ARG A 44 -6.53 -15.17 -6.91
N LYS A 45 -7.04 -13.98 -7.22
CA LYS A 45 -8.47 -13.69 -7.47
C LYS A 45 -9.37 -14.09 -6.30
N VAL A 46 -8.81 -14.09 -5.08
CA VAL A 46 -9.59 -14.36 -3.87
C VAL A 46 -10.49 -13.17 -3.60
N ILE A 47 -9.93 -11.96 -3.59
CA ILE A 47 -10.67 -10.69 -3.57
C ILE A 47 -10.05 -9.80 -4.64
N THR A 48 -10.87 -9.16 -5.46
CA THR A 48 -10.38 -8.30 -6.55
C THR A 48 -9.95 -6.92 -6.05
N LEU A 49 -9.15 -6.22 -6.85
CA LEU A 49 -8.72 -4.86 -6.53
C LEU A 49 -9.91 -3.89 -6.42
N ASP A 50 -10.92 -4.06 -7.27
CA ASP A 50 -12.10 -3.18 -7.27
C ASP A 50 -12.98 -3.41 -6.05
N GLU A 51 -13.10 -4.66 -5.56
CA GLU A 51 -13.75 -4.95 -4.28
C GLU A 51 -13.04 -4.28 -3.11
N LEU A 52 -11.70 -4.24 -3.12
CA LEU A 52 -10.92 -3.57 -2.07
C LEU A 52 -11.09 -2.06 -2.11
N ARG A 53 -11.11 -1.46 -3.31
CA ARG A 53 -11.37 -0.02 -3.49
C ARG A 53 -12.76 0.34 -2.97
N LEU A 54 -13.79 -0.37 -3.44
CA LEU A 54 -15.15 -0.17 -2.98
C LEU A 54 -15.27 -0.29 -1.46
N SER A 55 -14.61 -1.30 -0.86
CA SER A 55 -14.60 -1.46 0.60
C SER A 55 -13.92 -0.29 1.31
N ALA A 56 -12.77 0.19 0.83
CA ALA A 56 -12.09 1.34 1.42
C ALA A 56 -12.95 2.61 1.32
N GLU A 57 -13.57 2.85 0.16
CA GLU A 57 -14.39 4.02 -0.11
C GLU A 57 -15.66 4.05 0.76
N SER A 58 -16.16 2.88 1.17
CA SER A 58 -17.32 2.77 2.06
C SER A 58 -17.08 3.31 3.48
N PHE A 59 -15.83 3.60 3.86
CA PHE A 59 -15.50 4.16 5.19
C PHE A 59 -15.92 5.62 5.39
N GLY A 60 -16.36 6.33 4.33
CA GLY A 60 -16.89 7.68 4.44
C GLY A 60 -15.90 8.65 5.11
N ASP A 61 -16.33 9.33 6.16
CA ASP A 61 -15.54 10.35 6.88
C ASP A 61 -14.26 9.80 7.52
N GLU A 62 -14.19 8.49 7.79
CA GLU A 62 -13.00 7.86 8.36
C GLU A 62 -11.88 7.63 7.33
N TYR A 63 -12.20 7.70 6.03
CA TYR A 63 -11.26 7.44 4.94
C TYR A 63 -9.97 8.26 5.06
N PHE A 64 -10.07 9.56 5.36
CA PHE A 64 -8.93 10.46 5.47
C PHE A 64 -8.28 10.50 6.85
N LYS A 65 -8.90 9.87 7.86
CA LYS A 65 -8.35 9.81 9.23
C LYS A 65 -7.36 8.66 9.39
N MET A 66 -7.43 7.66 8.52
CA MET A 66 -6.53 6.51 8.51
C MET A 66 -5.36 6.72 7.55
N PRO A 67 -4.12 6.36 7.99
CA PRO A 67 -2.98 6.19 7.10
C PRO A 67 -3.31 5.26 5.92
N TYR A 68 -2.60 5.45 4.80
CA TYR A 68 -2.87 4.74 3.56
C TYR A 68 -2.87 3.21 3.72
N PHE A 69 -1.84 2.64 4.37
CA PHE A 69 -1.72 1.19 4.52
C PHE A 69 -2.71 0.61 5.54
N GLU A 70 -3.00 1.35 6.61
CA GLU A 70 -4.03 1.00 7.58
C GLU A 70 -5.40 0.89 6.91
N ARG A 71 -5.78 1.90 6.13
CA ARG A 71 -7.05 1.92 5.38
C ARG A 71 -7.18 0.72 4.44
N ASN A 72 -6.12 0.41 3.70
CA ASN A 72 -6.11 -0.72 2.77
C ASN A 72 -6.15 -2.07 3.49
N GLY A 73 -5.46 -2.19 4.63
CA GLY A 73 -5.51 -3.40 5.46
C GLY A 73 -6.90 -3.63 6.03
N LEU A 74 -7.53 -2.57 6.57
CA LEU A 74 -8.90 -2.62 7.08
C LEU A 74 -9.91 -3.00 5.99
N ALA A 75 -9.77 -2.46 4.78
CA ALA A 75 -10.62 -2.82 3.63
C ALA A 75 -10.51 -4.32 3.29
N LEU A 76 -9.30 -4.89 3.34
CA LEU A 76 -9.11 -6.33 3.14
C LEU A 76 -9.77 -7.16 4.24
N VAL A 77 -9.59 -6.78 5.51
CA VAL A 77 -10.22 -7.45 6.67
C VAL A 77 -11.74 -7.46 6.50
N HIS A 78 -12.33 -6.28 6.27
CA HIS A 78 -13.77 -6.12 6.09
C HIS A 78 -14.28 -7.01 4.96
N ARG A 79 -13.59 -6.99 3.81
CA ARG A 79 -14.02 -7.78 2.66
C ARG A 79 -13.89 -9.30 2.87
N CYS A 80 -12.89 -9.76 3.64
CA CYS A 80 -12.76 -11.17 4.00
C CYS A 80 -13.91 -11.63 4.92
N LEU A 81 -14.32 -10.79 5.88
CA LEU A 81 -15.44 -11.05 6.77
C LEU A 81 -16.78 -11.06 6.02
N GLU A 82 -17.03 -10.08 5.15
CA GLU A 82 -18.23 -10.02 4.31
C GLU A 82 -18.38 -11.27 3.44
N ARG A 83 -17.27 -11.75 2.86
CA ARG A 83 -17.24 -12.98 2.06
C ARG A 83 -17.18 -14.26 2.90
N LYS A 84 -17.18 -14.13 4.23
CA LYS A 84 -17.15 -15.24 5.19
C LYS A 84 -15.97 -16.20 4.95
N LEU A 85 -14.80 -15.64 4.58
CA LEU A 85 -13.57 -16.43 4.44
C LEU A 85 -13.10 -16.93 5.81
N PHE A 86 -13.33 -16.14 6.85
CA PHE A 86 -13.18 -16.49 8.26
C PHE A 86 -14.19 -15.69 9.08
N THR A 87 -14.30 -16.01 10.37
CA THR A 87 -15.19 -15.32 11.32
C THR A 87 -14.44 -14.26 12.13
N GLU A 88 -15.16 -13.32 12.74
CA GLU A 88 -14.59 -12.32 13.64
C GLU A 88 -13.87 -12.97 14.84
N GLU A 89 -14.40 -14.09 15.36
CA GLU A 89 -13.77 -14.83 16.45
C GLU A 89 -12.44 -15.45 16.02
N GLU A 90 -12.37 -16.02 14.81
CA GLU A 90 -11.11 -16.54 14.27
C GLU A 90 -10.08 -15.44 14.04
N LEU A 91 -10.51 -14.27 13.53
CA LEU A 91 -9.65 -13.11 13.36
C LEU A 91 -9.09 -12.65 14.71
N LYS A 92 -9.95 -12.50 15.72
CA LYS A 92 -9.56 -12.09 17.07
C LYS A 92 -8.56 -13.05 17.71
N LEU A 93 -8.79 -14.36 17.58
CA LEU A 93 -7.88 -15.38 18.10
C LEU A 93 -6.53 -15.35 17.37
N ALA A 94 -6.54 -15.24 16.05
CA ALA A 94 -5.31 -15.16 15.25
C ALA A 94 -4.52 -13.88 15.54
N ARG A 95 -5.19 -12.74 15.70
CA ARG A 95 -4.60 -11.46 16.08
C ARG A 95 -3.93 -11.52 17.46
N ALA A 96 -4.63 -12.03 18.46
CA ALA A 96 -4.08 -12.20 19.80
C ALA A 96 -2.86 -13.15 19.83
N GLN A 97 -2.88 -14.18 18.99
CA GLN A 97 -1.73 -15.07 18.84
C GLN A 97 -0.54 -14.35 18.17
N ALA A 98 -0.78 -13.54 17.13
CA ALA A 98 0.26 -12.76 16.47
C ALA A 98 0.88 -11.70 17.41
N GLU A 99 0.06 -11.01 18.21
CA GLU A 99 0.53 -10.07 19.23
C GLU A 99 1.46 -10.78 20.23
N LYS A 100 1.06 -11.96 20.72
CA LYS A 100 1.87 -12.76 21.66
C LYS A 100 3.17 -13.27 21.05
N GLU A 101 3.18 -13.65 19.78
CA GLU A 101 4.39 -14.06 19.06
C GLU A 101 5.37 -12.91 18.87
N PHE A 102 4.85 -11.68 18.83
CA PHE A 102 5.65 -10.46 18.70
C PHE A 102 6.09 -9.86 20.04
N GLU A 103 5.70 -10.43 21.20
CA GLU A 103 6.25 -10.01 22.50
C GLU A 103 7.76 -10.36 22.59
N VAL A 104 8.59 -9.59 21.90
CA VAL A 104 10.05 -9.65 21.98
C VAL A 104 10.47 -9.00 23.30
N PRO A 105 11.35 -9.62 24.10
CA PRO A 105 11.89 -8.99 25.29
C PRO A 105 12.56 -7.66 24.93
N LEU A 106 12.20 -6.59 25.64
CA LEU A 106 12.94 -5.33 25.56
C LEU A 106 14.38 -5.59 26.05
N ILE A 107 15.34 -5.48 25.15
CA ILE A 107 16.77 -5.55 25.46
C ILE A 107 17.25 -4.11 25.56
N ASP A 108 17.89 -3.75 26.67
CA ASP A 108 18.59 -2.48 26.78
C ASP A 108 19.75 -2.47 25.77
N LEU A 109 19.57 -1.73 24.67
CA LEU A 109 20.63 -1.49 23.71
C LEU A 109 21.67 -0.55 24.34
N PRO A 110 22.98 -0.79 24.12
CA PRO A 110 24.01 0.15 24.53
C PRO A 110 23.78 1.50 23.85
N ASN A 111 24.11 2.60 24.54
CA ASN A 111 24.00 3.94 23.96
C ASN A 111 24.78 3.98 22.63
N PRO A 112 24.15 4.31 21.48
CA PRO A 112 24.83 4.38 20.18
C PRO A 112 26.07 5.26 20.21
N GLU A 113 26.04 6.38 20.94
CA GLU A 113 27.17 7.31 21.09
C GLU A 113 28.37 6.70 21.86
N SER A 114 28.15 5.59 22.57
CA SER A 114 29.19 4.86 23.30
C SER A 114 29.80 3.71 22.50
N ILE A 115 29.33 3.46 21.28
CA ILE A 115 29.82 2.38 20.42
C ILE A 115 31.05 2.90 19.65
N THR A 116 32.21 2.27 19.87
CA THR A 116 33.43 2.47 19.08
C THR A 116 33.54 1.35 18.05
N HIS A 117 33.62 1.69 16.77
CA HIS A 117 33.90 0.74 15.69
C HIS A 117 35.10 1.22 14.86
N LEU A 118 35.63 0.31 14.04
CA LEU A 118 36.81 0.55 13.22
C LEU A 118 36.40 0.82 11.77
N HIS A 119 36.87 1.91 11.17
CA HIS A 119 36.93 2.06 9.72
C HIS A 119 38.39 2.06 9.27
N ASP A 120 38.71 1.26 8.26
CA ASP A 120 40.06 1.16 7.67
C ASP A 120 41.20 0.90 8.67
N GLY A 121 40.87 0.32 9.84
CA GLY A 121 41.81 -0.01 10.90
C GLY A 121 42.05 1.10 11.93
N GLU A 122 41.33 2.23 11.84
CA GLU A 122 41.34 3.30 12.84
C GLU A 122 40.00 3.38 13.58
N GLU A 123 40.05 3.68 14.87
CA GLU A 123 38.86 3.89 15.71
C GLU A 123 38.27 5.27 15.45
N HIS A 124 36.97 5.34 15.19
CA HIS A 124 36.26 6.62 15.04
C HIS A 124 34.85 6.55 15.64
N HIS A 125 34.29 7.72 15.92
CA HIS A 125 32.91 7.90 16.39
C HIS A 125 32.15 8.71 15.33
N HIS A 126 30.93 8.28 14.97
CA HIS A 126 30.07 9.07 14.07
C HIS A 126 29.31 10.13 14.88
N HIS A 127 29.24 11.35 14.33
CA HIS A 127 28.35 12.41 14.81
C HIS A 127 27.00 12.42 14.10
N ASP A 128 26.91 11.73 12.95
CA ASP A 128 25.72 11.63 12.10
C ASP A 128 25.37 10.14 11.91
N ASN A 129 24.08 9.81 11.84
CA ASN A 129 23.66 8.45 11.57
C ASN A 129 23.98 8.09 10.11
N ASP A 130 24.84 7.09 9.90
CA ASP A 130 25.18 6.56 8.57
C ASP A 130 23.99 5.87 7.87
N PHE A 131 22.93 5.55 8.62
CA PHE A 131 21.75 4.85 8.15
C PHE A 131 20.51 5.72 8.35
N GLN A 132 19.70 5.86 7.30
CA GLN A 132 18.32 6.32 7.46
C GLN A 132 17.55 5.17 8.11
N GLU A 133 17.06 5.38 9.34
CA GLU A 133 16.21 4.40 10.00
C GLU A 133 14.83 4.41 9.32
N ASP A 134 14.46 3.27 8.72
CA ASP A 134 13.11 3.06 8.19
C ASP A 134 12.07 2.90 9.33
N GLU A 135 12.52 2.69 10.57
CA GLU A 135 11.68 2.48 11.76
C GLU A 135 12.32 3.10 13.01
N ALA A 136 11.55 3.91 13.75
CA ALA A 136 12.02 4.57 14.98
C ALA A 136 11.93 3.68 16.25
N GLY A 137 11.84 2.36 16.08
CA GLY A 137 11.72 1.40 17.19
C GLY A 137 10.37 1.41 17.92
N GLU A 138 9.35 2.08 17.40
CA GLU A 138 7.99 2.15 17.97
C GLU A 138 7.26 0.78 17.96
N GLY A 139 7.80 -0.18 17.21
CA GLY A 139 7.21 -1.49 17.00
C GLY A 139 6.15 -1.48 15.89
N PRO A 140 5.51 -2.63 15.63
CA PRO A 140 4.54 -2.76 14.56
C PRO A 140 3.28 -1.96 14.89
N PRO A 141 2.69 -1.26 13.90
CA PRO A 141 1.42 -0.58 14.08
C PRO A 141 0.30 -1.61 14.32
N SER A 142 -0.76 -1.24 15.03
CA SER A 142 -1.86 -2.15 15.40
C SER A 142 -2.46 -2.92 14.21
N TYR A 143 -2.64 -2.25 13.06
CA TYR A 143 -3.22 -2.86 11.85
C TYR A 143 -2.33 -3.98 11.27
N TYR A 144 -1.04 -3.99 11.58
CA TYR A 144 -0.12 -5.03 11.12
C TYR A 144 -0.50 -6.40 11.70
N PHE A 145 -0.95 -6.45 12.95
CA PHE A 145 -1.43 -7.70 13.57
C PHE A 145 -2.70 -8.23 12.90
N ASP A 146 -3.59 -7.34 12.45
CA ASP A 146 -4.75 -7.73 11.66
C ASP A 146 -4.30 -8.34 10.32
N MET A 147 -3.30 -7.75 9.67
CA MET A 147 -2.76 -8.26 8.41
C MET A 147 -2.01 -9.59 8.56
N LEU A 148 -1.28 -9.80 9.66
CA LEU A 148 -0.70 -11.09 10.02
C LEU A 148 -1.79 -12.15 10.24
N ALA A 149 -2.83 -11.81 10.99
CA ALA A 149 -3.95 -12.70 11.26
C ALA A 149 -4.70 -13.09 9.96
N VAL A 150 -4.98 -12.12 9.09
CA VAL A 150 -5.58 -12.36 7.77
C VAL A 150 -4.68 -13.26 6.93
N ALA A 151 -3.39 -12.95 6.82
CA ALA A 151 -2.45 -13.75 6.05
C ALA A 151 -2.44 -15.21 6.54
N LYS A 152 -2.34 -15.41 7.86
CA LYS A 152 -2.40 -16.74 8.48
C LYS A 152 -3.69 -17.47 8.14
N LEU A 153 -4.85 -16.85 8.35
CA LEU A 153 -6.15 -17.49 8.14
C LEU A 153 -6.39 -17.86 6.68
N LEU A 154 -5.91 -17.05 5.73
CA LEU A 154 -6.01 -17.33 4.30
C LEU A 154 -5.00 -18.40 3.85
N VAL A 155 -3.82 -18.47 4.46
CA VAL A 155 -2.83 -19.54 4.22
C VAL A 155 -3.32 -20.88 4.76
N ASP A 156 -3.87 -20.91 5.98
CA ASP A 156 -4.43 -22.12 6.60
C ASP A 156 -5.60 -22.72 5.80
N ARG A 157 -6.15 -21.94 4.85
CA ARG A 157 -7.26 -22.33 3.95
C ARG A 157 -6.83 -22.53 2.49
N ASP A 158 -5.53 -22.54 2.21
CA ASP A 158 -4.95 -22.69 0.87
C ASP A 158 -5.42 -21.63 -0.17
N LEU A 159 -5.90 -20.47 0.30
CA LEU A 159 -6.36 -19.38 -0.57
C LEU A 159 -5.17 -18.60 -1.16
N ILE A 160 -4.15 -18.39 -0.31
CA ILE A 160 -2.85 -17.82 -0.66
C ILE A 160 -1.73 -18.65 0.00
N THR A 161 -0.48 -18.42 -0.38
CA THR A 161 0.69 -18.98 0.32
C THR A 161 1.61 -17.85 0.78
N MET A 162 2.41 -18.09 1.81
CA MET A 162 3.41 -17.09 2.24
C MET A 162 4.44 -16.79 1.14
N GLN A 163 4.76 -17.78 0.29
CA GLN A 163 5.61 -17.56 -0.87
C GLN A 163 4.99 -16.56 -1.86
N ASN A 164 3.66 -16.54 -2.00
CA ASN A 164 3.00 -15.52 -2.84
C ASN A 164 3.20 -14.11 -2.25
N VAL A 165 3.10 -13.96 -0.93
CA VAL A 165 3.30 -12.68 -0.24
C VAL A 165 4.74 -12.20 -0.42
N LEU A 166 5.72 -13.05 -0.13
CA LEU A 166 7.15 -12.73 -0.26
C LEU A 166 7.52 -12.34 -1.69
N GLN A 167 7.05 -13.10 -2.69
CA GLN A 167 7.28 -12.77 -4.09
C GLN A 167 6.71 -11.39 -4.46
N LYS A 168 5.59 -10.97 -3.86
CA LYS A 168 5.01 -9.64 -4.11
C LYS A 168 5.80 -8.52 -3.43
N ILE A 169 6.35 -8.76 -2.25
CA ILE A 169 7.26 -7.82 -1.58
C ILE A 169 8.52 -7.63 -2.44
N GLU A 170 9.17 -8.72 -2.85
CA GLU A 170 10.37 -8.68 -3.70
C GLU A 170 10.12 -8.00 -5.05
N GLN A 171 8.97 -8.30 -5.68
CA GLN A 171 8.60 -7.63 -6.94
C GLN A 171 8.43 -6.13 -6.73
N PHE A 172 7.80 -5.71 -5.62
CA PHE A 172 7.60 -4.30 -5.35
C PHE A 172 8.94 -3.58 -5.11
N ASP A 173 9.81 -4.14 -4.28
CA ASP A 173 11.14 -3.57 -3.98
C ASP A 173 12.02 -3.46 -5.23
N ASN A 174 11.91 -4.41 -6.18
CA ASN A 174 12.71 -4.41 -7.41
C ASN A 174 12.10 -3.63 -8.59
N VAL A 175 10.79 -3.30 -8.56
CA VAL A 175 10.05 -2.73 -9.72
C VAL A 175 9.77 -1.23 -9.56
N PHE A 176 10.22 -0.58 -8.49
CA PHE A 176 10.20 0.90 -8.43
C PHE A 176 11.07 1.50 -9.54
N PRO A 177 10.51 2.40 -10.38
CA PRO A 177 9.79 3.57 -9.90
C PRO A 177 8.40 3.79 -10.53
N THR A 178 7.60 4.60 -9.85
CA THR A 178 6.26 5.15 -10.15
C THR A 178 5.99 5.48 -11.63
N ARG A 179 5.64 4.46 -12.42
CA ARG A 179 5.35 4.60 -13.87
C ARG A 179 4.10 5.43 -14.17
N GLY A 180 3.11 5.43 -13.27
CA GLY A 180 1.83 6.11 -13.48
C GLY A 180 1.93 7.63 -13.57
N ILE A 181 2.85 8.25 -12.81
CA ILE A 181 3.04 9.71 -12.81
C ILE A 181 3.46 10.20 -14.19
N ALA A 182 4.35 9.45 -14.86
CA ALA A 182 4.78 9.76 -16.21
C ALA A 182 3.61 9.74 -17.21
N VAL A 183 2.67 8.80 -17.06
CA VAL A 183 1.46 8.71 -17.89
C VAL A 183 0.58 9.93 -17.70
N VAL A 184 0.30 10.31 -16.45
CA VAL A 184 -0.54 11.48 -16.11
C VAL A 184 0.10 12.78 -16.60
N ALA A 185 1.39 12.99 -16.31
CA ALA A 185 2.11 14.18 -16.73
C ALA A 185 2.14 14.33 -18.27
N LYS A 186 2.31 13.22 -19.00
CA LYS A 186 2.22 13.22 -20.46
C LYS A 186 0.81 13.56 -20.92
N ALA A 187 -0.23 13.01 -20.31
CA ALA A 187 -1.62 13.31 -20.66
C ALA A 187 -2.03 14.78 -20.41
N TRP A 188 -1.38 15.47 -19.46
CA TRP A 188 -1.61 16.91 -19.25
C TRP A 188 -0.89 17.82 -20.26
N THR A 189 0.24 17.36 -20.81
CA THR A 189 1.09 18.17 -21.70
C THR A 189 0.91 17.85 -23.18
N ASP A 190 0.37 16.67 -23.50
CA ASP A 190 0.21 16.14 -24.85
C ASP A 190 -1.25 15.74 -25.10
N SER A 191 -1.97 16.57 -25.86
CA SER A 191 -3.39 16.35 -26.15
C SER A 191 -3.64 15.14 -27.05
N GLU A 192 -2.74 14.83 -27.99
CA GLU A 192 -2.87 13.63 -28.84
C GLU A 192 -2.70 12.36 -28.00
N PHE A 193 -1.72 12.35 -27.09
CA PHE A 193 -1.55 11.26 -26.14
C PHE A 193 -2.76 11.12 -25.21
N ARG A 194 -3.32 12.24 -24.72
CA ARG A 194 -4.54 12.22 -23.88
C ARG A 194 -5.71 11.56 -24.62
N GLU A 195 -5.98 11.94 -25.86
CA GLU A 195 -7.05 11.33 -26.67
C GLU A 195 -6.81 9.84 -26.90
N TYR A 196 -5.56 9.44 -27.15
CA TYR A 196 -5.21 8.04 -27.29
C TYR A 196 -5.40 7.26 -25.99
N LEU A 197 -4.99 7.82 -24.85
CA LEU A 197 -5.16 7.21 -23.52
C LEU A 197 -6.64 7.00 -23.18
N ILE A 198 -7.52 7.95 -23.52
CA ILE A 198 -8.96 7.84 -23.32
C ILE A 198 -9.57 6.71 -24.17
N ARG A 199 -9.13 6.59 -25.43
CA ARG A 199 -9.63 5.58 -26.37
C ARG A 199 -9.12 4.18 -26.05
N ASP A 200 -7.84 4.04 -25.72
CA ASP A 200 -7.16 2.76 -25.52
C ASP A 200 -5.99 2.93 -24.54
N ALA A 201 -6.33 2.96 -23.24
CA ALA A 201 -5.37 3.23 -22.20
C ALA A 201 -4.24 2.20 -22.16
N LYS A 202 -4.55 0.94 -22.43
CA LYS A 202 -3.58 -0.15 -22.37
C LYS A 202 -2.48 0.03 -23.42
N ASN A 203 -2.85 0.24 -24.68
CA ASN A 203 -1.85 0.41 -25.74
C ASN A 203 -1.13 1.76 -25.63
N ALA A 204 -1.82 2.83 -25.23
CA ALA A 204 -1.17 4.12 -24.96
C ALA A 204 -0.04 4.01 -23.91
N ILE A 205 -0.28 3.27 -22.82
CA ILE A 205 0.73 3.05 -21.78
C ILE A 205 1.87 2.13 -22.27
N ILE A 206 1.56 1.09 -23.05
CA ILE A 206 2.57 0.20 -23.65
C ILE A 206 3.47 0.97 -24.62
N ASP A 207 2.92 1.88 -25.42
CA ASP A 207 3.67 2.71 -26.38
C ASP A 207 4.64 3.67 -25.67
N MET A 208 4.38 4.02 -24.41
CA MET A 208 5.36 4.72 -23.56
C MET A 208 6.52 3.83 -23.09
N GLY A 209 6.53 2.55 -23.44
CA GLY A 209 7.52 1.56 -23.01
C GLY A 209 7.26 0.98 -21.61
N LEU A 210 6.07 1.22 -21.05
CA LEU A 210 5.72 0.77 -19.71
C LEU A 210 5.10 -0.64 -19.78
N LYS A 211 5.72 -1.60 -19.08
CA LYS A 211 5.18 -2.96 -18.97
C LYS A 211 4.05 -2.99 -17.95
N LEU A 212 2.86 -3.36 -18.41
CA LEU A 212 1.70 -3.63 -17.56
C LEU A 212 1.73 -5.09 -17.09
N GLU A 213 1.34 -5.33 -15.84
CA GLU A 213 1.01 -6.69 -15.43
C GLU A 213 -0.26 -7.13 -16.19
N SER A 214 -0.14 -8.21 -16.95
CA SER A 214 -1.06 -8.57 -18.06
C SER A 214 -2.55 -8.78 -17.70
N PHE A 215 -2.91 -8.74 -16.42
CA PHE A 215 -4.24 -9.11 -15.93
C PHE A 215 -5.21 -7.94 -15.71
N ALA A 216 -4.74 -6.70 -15.66
CA ALA A 216 -5.62 -5.54 -15.44
C ALA A 216 -6.15 -5.00 -16.78
N GLU A 217 -7.47 -4.86 -16.88
CA GLU A 217 -8.09 -3.98 -17.86
C GLU A 217 -7.92 -2.54 -17.36
N ILE A 218 -7.44 -1.64 -18.22
CA ILE A 218 -7.22 -0.24 -17.86
C ILE A 218 -8.13 0.58 -18.74
N ILE A 219 -8.95 1.40 -18.10
CA ILE A 219 -9.86 2.34 -18.74
C ILE A 219 -9.48 3.73 -18.22
N CYS A 220 -9.28 4.68 -19.12
CA CYS A 220 -9.04 6.07 -18.74
C CYS A 220 -10.36 6.82 -18.72
N MET A 221 -10.70 7.37 -17.55
CA MET A 221 -11.92 8.14 -17.31
C MET A 221 -11.52 9.60 -17.06
N PRO A 222 -11.46 10.45 -18.09
CA PRO A 222 -11.00 11.82 -17.93
C PRO A 222 -12.03 12.66 -17.17
N GLN A 223 -11.60 13.36 -16.12
CA GLN A 223 -12.46 14.31 -15.42
C GLN A 223 -12.53 15.66 -16.18
N SER A 224 -13.63 16.38 -15.99
CA SER A 224 -13.85 17.75 -16.48
C SER A 224 -14.78 18.50 -15.53
N ASP A 225 -14.87 19.82 -15.67
CA ASP A 225 -15.77 20.68 -14.89
C ASP A 225 -17.26 20.26 -14.92
N GLN A 226 -17.65 19.42 -15.89
CA GLN A 226 -19.02 18.90 -16.05
C GLN A 226 -19.14 17.40 -15.82
N THR A 227 -18.03 16.69 -15.61
CA THR A 227 -18.02 15.23 -15.48
C THR A 227 -16.95 14.79 -14.50
N HIS A 228 -17.42 14.32 -13.36
CA HIS A 228 -16.63 13.59 -12.38
C HIS A 228 -16.99 12.10 -12.49
N HIS A 229 -15.97 11.25 -12.45
CA HIS A 229 -16.04 9.81 -12.67
C HIS A 229 -15.54 9.05 -11.46
#